data_AF-A0A537K1W1-F1
#
_entry.id   AF-A0A537K1W1-F1
#
_cell.length_a   1.000
_cell.length_b   1.000
_cell.length_c   1.000
_cell.angle_alpha   90.00
_cell.angle_beta   90.00
_cell.angle_gamma   90.00
#
_symmetry.space_group_name_H-M   'P 1'
#
loop_
_entity.id
_entity.type
_entity.pdbx_description
1 polymer ?
#
loop_
_entity_poly.entity_id
_entity_poly.type
_entity_poly.pdbx_seq_one_letter_code
_entity_poly.pdbx_strand_id
1 'polypeptide(L)'
;MRSQMRIGLVCAFLVLGGLSRIAVSRPAPAVPPDVWPVSLGERAAHRLGVGPGDPLDLSVHPAGPWQPARVAQVYRPVRYPTEVGREPLEIRLHLPDLQALAGRGDEADSIVIRLRPPGGPAPARTGRAATAGEATAEVVTRLNASSLGFRAYTSAELAARNSGPFEVIARFHRAIGAVTVLASSIFLVAIMTLRGEELRRQVGVMRLIGVSPRTVVGTVLVIAAGVALLGSAIGIGFGYLLSLAINAYYRSLFDTDLVFSRITPRLLETSAGVSALLGIAAGAVTAWRVLRRGPLEQLGR
;
A
#
# COMPACT_ATOMS: atom_id res chain seq x y z
N MET A 1 7.23 -13.00 41.66
CA MET A 1 6.84 -14.33 41.17
C MET A 1 6.92 -14.32 39.65
N ARG A 2 7.85 -15.10 39.09
CA ARG A 2 8.05 -15.30 37.64
C ARG A 2 6.95 -16.18 37.06
N SER A 3 6.42 -15.83 35.89
CA SER A 3 5.94 -16.75 34.84
C SER A 3 5.73 -15.91 33.56
N GLN A 4 6.69 -15.77 32.64
CA GLN A 4 7.09 -16.72 31.59
C GLN A 4 5.91 -17.42 30.90
N MET A 5 5.57 -16.98 29.67
CA MET A 5 5.05 -17.78 28.54
C MET A 5 4.48 -16.86 27.44
N ARG A 6 4.68 -17.04 26.14
CA ARG A 6 5.60 -17.80 25.28
C ARG A 6 5.30 -17.27 23.87
N ILE A 7 6.30 -16.71 23.17
CA ILE A 7 6.16 -16.27 21.78
C ILE A 7 6.13 -17.51 20.89
N GLY A 8 4.92 -17.89 20.45
CA GLY A 8 4.69 -18.95 19.48
C GLY A 8 4.66 -18.38 18.07
N LEU A 9 5.81 -18.43 17.39
CA LEU A 9 5.92 -18.30 15.94
C LEU A 9 5.17 -19.48 15.31
N VAL A 10 3.97 -19.24 14.77
CA VAL A 10 3.25 -20.20 13.93
C VAL A 10 3.08 -19.58 12.55
N CYS A 11 3.88 -20.06 11.61
CA CYS A 11 3.64 -19.95 10.18
C CYS A 11 2.29 -20.57 9.86
N ALA A 12 1.24 -19.75 9.81
CA ALA A 12 -0.05 -20.12 9.25
C ALA A 12 -0.21 -19.37 7.92
N PHE A 13 0.02 -20.09 6.83
CA PHE A 13 -0.37 -19.72 5.48
C PHE A 13 -1.91 -19.76 5.42
N LEU A 14 -2.57 -18.74 5.99
CA LEU A 14 -4.01 -18.57 5.91
C LEU A 14 -4.33 -17.72 4.68
N VAL A 15 -4.61 -18.43 3.60
CA VAL A 15 -5.45 -17.94 2.50
C VAL A 15 -6.81 -17.60 3.11
N LEU A 16 -6.94 -16.38 3.62
CA LEU A 16 -8.21 -15.85 4.07
C LEU A 16 -8.97 -15.40 2.82
N GLY A 17 -9.76 -16.32 2.27
CA GLY A 17 -10.81 -16.00 1.32
C GLY A 17 -11.68 -14.91 1.95
N GLY A 18 -11.71 -13.75 1.29
CA GLY A 18 -12.58 -12.64 1.64
C GLY A 18 -14.04 -13.05 1.46
N LEU A 19 -14.61 -13.69 2.48
CA LEU A 19 -16.03 -13.68 2.70
C LEU A 19 -16.39 -12.25 3.05
N SER A 20 -16.81 -11.50 2.03
CA SER A 20 -17.56 -10.26 2.17
C SER A 20 -18.69 -10.53 3.15
N ARG A 21 -18.50 -10.12 4.40
CA ARG A 21 -19.61 -9.94 5.33
C ARG A 21 -20.49 -8.88 4.70
N ILE A 22 -21.51 -9.32 4.00
CA ILE A 22 -22.68 -8.51 3.71
C ILE A 22 -23.18 -8.11 5.09
N ALA A 23 -22.85 -6.89 5.50
CA ALA A 23 -23.44 -6.30 6.68
C ALA A 23 -24.93 -6.29 6.41
N VAL A 24 -25.65 -7.21 7.05
CA VAL A 24 -27.11 -7.18 7.10
C VAL A 24 -27.44 -5.79 7.64
N SER A 25 -27.95 -4.94 6.76
CA SER A 25 -28.46 -3.62 7.12
C SER A 25 -29.56 -3.86 8.16
N ARG A 26 -29.28 -3.55 9.43
CA ARG A 26 -30.35 -3.45 10.43
C ARG A 26 -31.36 -2.44 9.88
N PRO A 27 -32.66 -2.75 9.89
CA PRO A 27 -33.66 -1.78 9.49
C PRO A 27 -33.46 -0.51 10.31
N ALA A 28 -33.31 0.63 9.64
CA ALA A 28 -33.17 1.91 10.31
C ALA A 28 -34.38 2.11 11.23
N PRO A 29 -34.20 2.58 12.47
CA PRO A 29 -35.33 2.95 13.32
C PRO A 29 -36.21 3.94 12.56
N ALA A 30 -37.52 3.72 12.57
CA ALA A 30 -38.48 4.59 11.89
C ALA A 30 -38.36 6.00 12.47
N VAL A 31 -37.86 6.94 11.65
CA VAL A 31 -37.79 8.35 12.02
C VAL A 31 -39.19 8.95 11.80
N PRO A 32 -39.75 9.67 12.79
CA PRO A 32 -40.99 10.43 12.61
C PRO A 32 -40.91 11.36 11.38
N PRO A 33 -41.99 11.51 10.58
CA PRO A 33 -41.97 12.24 9.31
C PRO A 33 -41.70 13.75 9.46
N ASP A 34 -41.77 14.28 10.67
CA ASP A 34 -41.57 15.68 11.04
C ASP A 34 -40.12 16.03 11.42
N VAL A 35 -39.21 15.04 11.50
CA VAL A 35 -37.82 15.23 11.92
C VAL A 35 -36.85 14.79 10.83
N TRP A 36 -35.84 15.61 10.54
CA TRP A 36 -34.87 15.31 9.49
C TRP A 36 -34.04 14.05 9.80
N PRO A 37 -34.06 13.01 8.93
CA PRO A 37 -33.27 11.82 9.11
C PRO A 37 -31.81 12.08 8.71
N VAL A 38 -30.89 11.95 9.67
CA VAL A 38 -29.47 12.25 9.46
C VAL A 38 -28.62 11.00 9.62
N SER A 39 -27.64 10.81 8.74
CA SER A 39 -26.67 9.73 8.84
C SER A 39 -25.33 10.29 9.34
N LEU A 40 -24.82 9.75 10.44
CA LEU A 40 -23.56 10.19 11.05
C LEU A 40 -22.43 9.22 10.74
N GLY A 41 -21.23 9.76 10.51
CA GLY A 41 -20.02 8.94 10.52
C GLY A 41 -19.73 8.38 11.92
N GLU A 42 -19.18 7.18 12.01
CA GLU A 42 -18.87 6.51 13.29
C GLU A 42 -18.08 7.37 14.29
N ARG A 43 -17.07 8.13 13.82
CA ARG A 43 -16.33 9.07 14.68
C ARG A 43 -17.16 10.27 15.15
N ALA A 44 -18.07 10.76 14.31
CA ALA A 44 -18.97 11.85 14.67
C ALA A 44 -19.95 11.40 15.75
N ALA A 45 -20.54 10.21 15.57
CA ALA A 45 -21.40 9.56 16.55
C ALA A 45 -20.68 9.34 17.89
N HIS A 46 -19.46 8.79 17.86
CA HIS A 46 -18.66 8.55 19.06
C HIS A 46 -18.29 9.85 19.80
N ARG A 47 -17.92 10.93 19.10
CA ARG A 47 -17.58 12.21 19.73
C ARG A 47 -18.78 12.91 20.35
N LEU A 48 -19.91 12.89 19.66
CA LEU A 48 -21.15 13.48 20.13
C LEU A 48 -21.83 12.62 21.21
N GLY A 49 -21.41 11.36 21.37
CA GLY A 49 -22.02 10.42 22.31
C GLY A 49 -23.42 9.97 21.89
N VAL A 50 -23.72 10.01 20.59
CA VAL A 50 -25.06 9.74 20.03
C VAL A 50 -25.07 8.46 19.20
N GLY A 51 -26.15 7.70 19.28
CA GLY A 51 -26.42 6.49 18.52
C GLY A 51 -27.66 6.61 17.60
N PRO A 52 -27.99 5.55 16.85
CA PRO A 52 -29.19 5.52 16.04
C PRO A 52 -30.46 5.73 16.90
N GLY A 53 -31.28 6.71 16.53
CA GLY A 53 -32.48 7.10 17.25
C GLY A 53 -32.30 8.28 18.21
N ASP A 54 -31.09 8.80 18.40
CA ASP A 54 -30.91 9.96 19.29
C ASP A 54 -31.25 11.28 18.59
N PRO A 55 -31.79 12.28 19.32
CA PRO A 55 -32.04 13.61 18.78
C PRO A 55 -30.73 14.39 18.60
N LEU A 56 -30.71 15.26 17.60
CA LEU A 56 -29.57 16.12 17.28
C LEU A 56 -30.10 17.46 16.76
N ASP A 57 -29.54 18.58 17.23
CA ASP A 57 -29.86 19.88 16.67
C ASP A 57 -28.75 20.30 15.68
N LEU A 58 -29.16 20.76 14.50
CA LEU A 58 -28.26 21.14 13.42
C LEU A 58 -28.39 22.62 13.09
N SER A 59 -27.26 23.30 12.94
CA SER A 59 -27.19 24.67 12.44
C SER A 59 -25.89 24.89 11.67
N VAL A 60 -25.91 25.75 10.65
CA VAL A 60 -24.73 26.18 9.90
C VAL A 60 -23.95 27.27 10.64
N HIS A 61 -24.63 28.01 11.52
CA HIS A 61 -24.04 29.08 12.31
C HIS A 61 -24.29 28.85 13.80
N PRO A 62 -23.30 29.06 14.68
CA PRO A 62 -23.47 28.86 16.12
C PRO A 62 -24.62 29.66 16.75
N ALA A 63 -24.94 30.83 16.18
CA ALA A 63 -26.05 31.70 16.59
C ALA A 63 -27.26 31.65 15.64
N GLY A 64 -27.26 30.71 14.69
CA GLY A 64 -28.32 30.54 13.70
C GLY A 64 -29.54 29.78 14.21
N PRO A 65 -30.61 29.66 13.39
CA PRO A 65 -31.74 28.82 13.73
C PRO A 65 -31.31 27.35 13.78
N TRP A 66 -31.57 26.71 14.92
CA TRP A 66 -31.32 25.30 15.11
C TRP A 66 -32.49 24.48 14.55
N GLN A 67 -32.17 23.50 13.72
CA GLN A 67 -33.12 22.57 13.11
C GLN A 67 -33.04 21.23 13.85
N PRO A 68 -34.16 20.72 14.40
CA PRO A 68 -34.17 19.42 15.06
C PRO A 68 -34.05 18.30 14.02
N ALA A 69 -33.13 17.39 14.28
CA ALA A 69 -32.83 16.22 13.47
C ALA A 69 -32.72 14.96 14.34
N ARG A 70 -32.75 13.79 13.71
CA ARG A 70 -32.62 12.51 14.41
C ARG A 70 -31.66 11.61 13.67
N VAL A 71 -30.81 10.91 14.42
CA VAL A 71 -29.81 10.00 13.86
C VAL A 71 -30.52 8.77 13.32
N ALA A 72 -30.68 8.69 11.99
CA ALA A 72 -31.29 7.55 11.34
C ALA A 72 -30.34 6.34 11.31
N GLN A 73 -29.05 6.58 11.08
CA GLN A 73 -28.03 5.53 11.02
C GLN A 73 -26.63 6.08 11.30
N VAL A 74 -25.76 5.19 11.78
CA VAL A 74 -24.32 5.45 11.89
C VAL A 74 -23.60 4.60 10.85
N TYR A 75 -22.79 5.23 10.01
CA TYR A 75 -22.05 4.56 8.94
C TYR A 75 -20.53 4.70 9.11
N ARG A 76 -19.78 3.74 8.56
CA ARG A 76 -18.31 3.82 8.50
C ARG A 76 -17.88 4.39 7.13
N PRO A 77 -17.42 5.65 7.05
CA PRO A 77 -16.92 6.23 5.80
C PRO A 77 -15.65 5.55 5.30
N VAL A 78 -15.48 5.56 3.97
CA VAL A 78 -14.21 5.20 3.34
C VAL A 78 -13.20 6.30 3.65
N ARG A 79 -12.04 5.93 4.20
CA ARG A 79 -10.98 6.87 4.56
C ARG A 79 -10.01 7.07 3.41
N TYR A 80 -9.74 8.32 3.07
CA TYR A 80 -8.75 8.66 2.05
C TYR A 80 -7.42 9.12 2.70
N PRO A 81 -6.25 8.80 2.09
CA PRO A 81 -4.96 9.27 2.60
C PRO A 81 -4.86 10.79 2.76
N THR A 82 -5.61 11.56 1.96
CA THR A 82 -5.69 13.02 2.00
C THR A 82 -6.39 13.57 3.24
N GLU A 83 -7.11 12.72 3.97
CA GLU A 83 -7.85 13.09 5.19
C GLU A 83 -7.08 12.74 6.47
N VAL A 84 -5.90 12.11 6.33
CA VAL A 84 -5.06 11.76 7.49
C VAL A 84 -4.61 13.04 8.21
N GLY A 85 -4.77 13.06 9.53
CA GLY A 85 -4.51 14.23 10.36
C GLY A 85 -5.62 15.29 10.32
N ARG A 86 -6.65 15.12 9.49
CA ARG A 86 -7.88 15.90 9.58
C ARG A 86 -8.90 15.13 10.41
N GLU A 87 -9.66 15.87 11.18
CA GLU A 87 -10.71 15.33 12.04
C GLU A 87 -12.10 15.84 11.62
N PRO A 88 -12.53 15.62 10.36
CA PRO A 88 -13.81 16.12 9.91
C PRO A 88 -14.96 15.39 10.62
N LEU A 89 -15.93 16.16 11.10
CA LEU A 89 -17.21 15.62 11.54
C LEU A 89 -18.04 15.35 10.27
N GLU A 90 -18.26 14.07 9.95
CA GLU A 90 -19.02 13.69 8.75
C GLU A 90 -20.49 13.48 9.06
N ILE A 91 -21.34 14.24 8.38
CA ILE A 91 -22.79 14.21 8.49
C ILE A 91 -23.36 14.13 7.07
N ARG A 92 -24.34 13.25 6.85
CA ARG A 92 -25.09 13.17 5.58
C ARG A 92 -26.56 13.43 5.83
N LEU A 93 -27.12 14.29 5.00
CA LEU A 93 -28.53 14.64 4.97
C LEU A 93 -29.09 14.39 3.58
N HIS A 94 -30.41 14.38 3.45
CA HIS A 94 -31.03 14.52 2.14
C HIS A 94 -30.70 15.90 1.55
N LEU A 95 -30.53 15.97 0.23
CA LEU A 95 -30.12 17.20 -0.45
C LEU A 95 -31.07 18.38 -0.19
N PRO A 96 -32.41 18.22 -0.23
CA PRO A 96 -33.33 19.32 0.07
C PRO A 96 -33.14 19.87 1.50
N ASP A 97 -32.96 19.00 2.49
CA ASP A 97 -32.76 19.40 3.89
C ASP A 97 -31.44 20.17 4.04
N LEU A 98 -30.37 19.72 3.38
CA LEU A 98 -29.08 20.42 3.39
C LEU A 98 -29.16 21.79 2.69
N GLN A 99 -29.90 21.90 1.58
CA GLN A 99 -30.11 23.16 0.86
C GLN A 99 -30.90 24.16 1.72
N ALA A 100 -31.95 23.69 2.40
CA ALA A 100 -32.73 24.49 3.34
C ALA A 100 -31.87 24.94 4.54
N LEU A 101 -31.07 24.04 5.09
CA LEU A 101 -30.17 24.33 6.22
C LEU A 101 -29.07 25.33 5.84
N ALA A 102 -28.48 25.20 4.65
CA ALA A 102 -27.40 26.05 4.17
C ALA A 102 -27.88 27.38 3.55
N GLY A 103 -29.18 27.54 3.33
CA GLY A 103 -29.73 28.72 2.65
C GLY A 103 -29.25 28.85 1.19
N ARG A 104 -28.90 27.74 0.54
CA ARG A 104 -28.27 27.73 -0.80
C ARG A 104 -29.24 27.55 -1.97
N GLY A 105 -30.55 27.54 -1.71
CA GLY A 105 -31.56 27.36 -2.77
C GLY A 105 -31.30 26.09 -3.59
N ASP A 106 -31.36 26.20 -4.92
CA ASP A 106 -31.14 25.10 -5.87
C ASP A 106 -29.69 25.01 -6.37
N GLU A 107 -28.71 25.25 -5.50
CA GLU A 107 -27.29 25.09 -5.82
C GLU A 107 -26.75 23.75 -5.32
N ALA A 108 -25.82 23.16 -6.08
CA ALA A 108 -25.10 21.94 -5.72
C ALA A 108 -23.61 22.09 -6.02
N ASP A 109 -22.77 21.73 -5.05
CA ASP A 109 -21.30 21.84 -5.18
C ASP A 109 -20.74 20.86 -6.22
N SER A 110 -21.30 19.64 -6.28
CA SER A 110 -20.87 18.61 -7.24
C SER A 110 -21.96 17.56 -7.49
N ILE A 111 -21.98 17.02 -8.71
CA ILE A 111 -22.89 15.95 -9.12
C ILE A 111 -22.06 14.72 -9.51
N VAL A 112 -22.34 13.60 -8.85
CA VAL A 112 -21.64 12.33 -9.11
C VAL A 112 -22.54 11.43 -9.96
N ILE A 113 -22.12 11.16 -11.19
CA ILE A 113 -22.84 10.29 -12.12
C ILE A 113 -22.12 8.95 -12.23
N ARG A 114 -22.83 7.85 -11.92
CA ARG A 114 -22.33 6.50 -12.13
C ARG A 114 -22.86 5.95 -13.44
N LEU A 115 -21.98 5.72 -14.40
CA LEU A 115 -22.34 5.10 -15.68
C LEU A 115 -22.58 3.60 -15.48
N ARG A 116 -23.67 3.09 -16.05
CA ARG A 116 -23.94 1.65 -16.12
C ARG A 116 -23.18 1.07 -17.32
N PRO A 117 -22.37 0.01 -17.14
CA PRO A 117 -21.68 -0.60 -18.28
C PRO A 117 -22.68 -1.17 -19.29
N PRO A 118 -22.43 -1.03 -20.60
CA PRO A 118 -23.25 -1.65 -21.63
C PRO A 118 -23.13 -3.18 -21.51
N GLY A 119 -24.21 -3.85 -21.08
CA GLY A 119 -24.28 -5.31 -20.90
C GLY A 119 -24.60 -5.82 -19.49
N GLY A 120 -24.96 -4.96 -18.53
CA GLY A 120 -25.29 -5.37 -17.16
C GLY A 120 -24.07 -5.39 -16.22
N PRO A 121 -24.22 -5.81 -14.95
CA PRO A 121 -23.11 -5.84 -13.99
C PRO A 121 -22.05 -6.85 -14.45
N ALA A 122 -20.90 -6.34 -14.91
CA ALA A 122 -19.80 -7.17 -15.37
C ALA A 122 -19.21 -7.99 -14.19
N PRO A 123 -19.01 -9.31 -14.34
CA PRO A 123 -18.24 -10.08 -13.38
C PRO A 123 -16.80 -9.55 -13.32
N ALA A 124 -16.29 -9.39 -12.11
CA ALA A 124 -15.12 -8.59 -11.74
C ALA A 124 -13.75 -9.06 -12.28
N ARG A 125 -13.65 -9.85 -13.36
CA ARG A 125 -12.39 -10.52 -13.71
C ARG A 125 -11.96 -10.60 -15.18
N THR A 126 -12.66 -10.00 -16.14
CA THR A 126 -12.26 -10.15 -17.56
C THR A 126 -12.27 -8.83 -18.33
N GLY A 127 -11.10 -8.24 -18.54
CA GLY A 127 -10.66 -7.54 -19.77
C GLY A 127 -11.42 -6.33 -20.33
N ARG A 128 -12.63 -6.00 -19.85
CA ARG A 128 -13.53 -5.01 -20.48
C ARG A 128 -13.33 -3.56 -20.01
N ALA A 129 -12.24 -3.29 -19.28
CA ALA A 129 -11.95 -1.98 -18.72
C ALA A 129 -11.64 -0.92 -19.80
N ALA A 130 -11.04 -1.30 -20.93
CA ALA A 130 -10.69 -0.36 -22.01
C ALA A 130 -11.94 0.27 -22.66
N THR A 131 -12.94 -0.53 -23.03
CA THR A 131 -14.18 -0.05 -23.65
C THR A 131 -15.05 0.79 -22.71
N ALA A 132 -14.96 0.53 -21.39
CA ALA A 132 -15.68 1.33 -20.40
C ALA A 132 -15.03 2.71 -20.19
N GLY A 133 -13.70 2.80 -20.30
CA GLY A 133 -12.95 4.05 -20.23
C GLY A 133 -13.25 4.97 -21.41
N GLU A 134 -13.29 4.42 -22.62
CA GLU A 134 -13.61 5.18 -23.84
C GLU A 134 -15.02 5.76 -23.82
N ALA A 135 -16.03 4.94 -23.47
CA ALA A 135 -17.42 5.42 -23.34
C ALA A 135 -17.57 6.50 -22.27
N THR A 136 -16.83 6.40 -21.17
CA THR A 136 -16.84 7.41 -20.11
C THR A 136 -16.21 8.72 -20.58
N ALA A 137 -15.11 8.65 -21.33
CA ALA A 137 -14.45 9.82 -21.90
C ALA A 137 -15.34 10.54 -22.91
N GLU A 138 -16.08 9.80 -23.74
CA GLU A 138 -17.03 10.37 -24.70
C GLU A 138 -18.17 11.14 -24.00
N VAL A 139 -18.74 10.56 -22.93
CA VAL A 139 -19.78 11.23 -22.13
C VAL A 139 -19.24 12.51 -21.49
N VAL A 140 -18.03 12.49 -20.95
CA VAL A 140 -17.40 13.70 -20.36
C VAL A 140 -17.18 14.77 -21.43
N THR A 141 -16.72 14.40 -22.62
CA THR A 141 -16.55 15.35 -23.74
C THR A 141 -17.89 15.99 -24.13
N ARG A 142 -18.96 15.19 -24.24
CA ARG A 142 -20.31 15.71 -24.55
C ARG A 142 -20.85 16.63 -23.45
N LEU A 143 -20.65 16.28 -22.18
CA LEU A 143 -21.06 17.10 -21.05
C LEU A 143 -20.29 18.43 -21.01
N ASN A 144 -18.99 18.40 -21.23
CA ASN A 144 -18.15 19.62 -21.26
C ASN A 144 -18.41 20.51 -22.49
N ALA A 145 -18.99 19.95 -23.56
CA ALA A 145 -19.42 20.75 -24.70
C ALA A 145 -20.70 21.55 -24.42
N SER A 146 -21.48 21.19 -23.39
CA SER A 146 -22.61 22.00 -22.95
C SER A 146 -22.14 23.21 -22.15
N SER A 147 -22.60 24.42 -22.51
CA SER A 147 -22.17 25.70 -21.91
C SER A 147 -22.87 26.00 -20.57
N LEU A 148 -23.07 24.98 -19.74
CA LEU A 148 -23.89 25.02 -18.52
C LEU A 148 -23.10 25.41 -17.25
N GLY A 149 -21.91 26.02 -17.39
CA GLY A 149 -21.13 26.53 -16.26
C GLY A 149 -20.48 25.47 -15.36
N PHE A 150 -20.59 24.18 -15.69
CA PHE A 150 -19.91 23.10 -14.98
C PHE A 150 -18.75 22.52 -15.78
N ARG A 151 -17.88 21.74 -15.10
CA ARG A 151 -16.87 20.93 -15.76
C ARG A 151 -16.93 19.50 -15.24
N ALA A 152 -17.22 18.57 -16.14
CA ALA A 152 -17.22 17.15 -15.88
C ALA A 152 -15.80 16.59 -15.95
N TYR A 153 -15.49 15.66 -15.05
CA TYR A 153 -14.23 14.93 -15.01
C TYR A 153 -14.49 13.46 -14.75
N THR A 154 -13.63 12.60 -15.30
CA THR A 154 -13.66 11.19 -14.92
C THR A 154 -13.05 10.99 -13.54
N SER A 155 -13.50 9.96 -12.81
CA SER A 155 -12.87 9.59 -11.53
C SER A 155 -11.38 9.27 -11.70
N ALA A 156 -10.98 8.72 -12.85
CA ALA A 156 -9.59 8.41 -13.16
C ALA A 156 -8.73 9.68 -13.33
N GLU A 157 -9.24 10.69 -14.03
CA GLU A 157 -8.56 11.97 -14.20
C GLU A 157 -8.44 12.73 -12.88
N LEU A 158 -9.49 12.75 -12.08
CA LEU A 158 -9.46 13.35 -10.75
C LEU A 158 -8.45 12.65 -9.83
N ALA A 159 -8.41 11.31 -9.87
CA ALA A 159 -7.42 10.53 -9.14
C ALA A 159 -5.99 10.81 -9.63
N ALA A 160 -5.77 10.87 -10.95
CA ALA A 160 -4.46 11.18 -11.54
C ALA A 160 -3.95 12.54 -11.06
N ARG A 161 -4.78 13.58 -11.10
CA ARG A 161 -4.44 14.93 -10.62
C ARG A 161 -4.06 14.95 -9.14
N ASN A 162 -4.80 14.22 -8.30
CA ASN A 162 -4.52 14.15 -6.87
C ASN A 162 -3.32 13.25 -6.53
N SER A 163 -2.94 12.32 -7.42
CA SER A 163 -1.83 11.38 -7.20
C SER A 163 -0.45 11.90 -7.61
N GLY A 164 -0.38 12.98 -8.40
CA GLY A 164 0.88 13.52 -8.93
C GLY A 164 1.99 13.72 -7.89
N PRO A 165 1.74 14.43 -6.77
CA PRO A 165 2.74 14.61 -5.73
C PRO A 165 3.23 13.29 -5.10
N PHE A 166 2.32 12.33 -4.90
CA PHE A 166 2.66 11.02 -4.33
C PHE A 166 3.55 10.19 -5.26
N GLU A 167 3.34 10.29 -6.58
CA GLU A 167 4.16 9.61 -7.58
C GLU A 167 5.61 10.13 -7.57
N VAL A 168 5.80 11.46 -7.41
CA VAL A 168 7.14 12.05 -7.29
C VAL A 168 7.86 11.52 -6.05
N ILE A 169 7.17 11.49 -4.91
CA ILE A 169 7.71 10.95 -3.65
C ILE A 169 8.06 9.46 -3.81
N ALA A 170 7.19 8.68 -4.45
CA ALA A 170 7.42 7.26 -4.69
C ALA A 170 8.66 7.02 -5.57
N ARG A 171 8.85 7.84 -6.63
CA ARG A 171 10.04 7.78 -7.48
C ARG A 171 11.31 8.12 -6.72
N PHE A 172 11.27 9.14 -5.87
CA PHE A 172 12.41 9.53 -5.05
C PHE A 172 12.83 8.41 -4.08
N HIS A 173 11.86 7.77 -3.39
CA HIS A 173 12.13 6.62 -2.55
C HIS A 173 12.69 5.43 -3.34
N ARG A 174 12.17 5.16 -4.54
CA ARG A 174 12.71 4.13 -5.43
C ARG A 174 14.14 4.44 -5.85
N ALA A 175 14.47 5.70 -6.12
CA ALA A 175 15.83 6.13 -6.47
C ALA A 175 16.80 5.92 -5.30
N ILE A 176 16.43 6.34 -4.09
CA ILE A 176 17.23 6.08 -2.88
C ILE A 176 17.42 4.58 -2.69
N GLY A 177 16.35 3.80 -2.77
CA GLY A 177 16.41 2.34 -2.67
C GLY A 177 17.37 1.71 -3.68
N ALA A 178 17.34 2.17 -4.94
CA ALA A 178 18.26 1.69 -5.97
C ALA A 178 19.72 2.02 -5.63
N VAL A 179 20.01 3.25 -5.17
CA VAL A 179 21.37 3.65 -4.76
C VAL A 179 21.84 2.85 -3.55
N THR A 180 20.98 2.62 -2.55
CA THR A 180 21.30 1.78 -1.39
C THR A 180 21.64 0.37 -1.82
N VAL A 181 20.84 -0.25 -2.70
CA VAL A 181 21.10 -1.59 -3.23
C VAL A 181 22.43 -1.64 -3.98
N LEU A 182 22.73 -0.65 -4.83
CA LEU A 182 24.00 -0.57 -5.54
C LEU A 182 25.19 -0.45 -4.58
N ALA A 183 25.11 0.44 -3.58
CA ALA A 183 26.15 0.59 -2.56
C ALA A 183 26.39 -0.70 -1.77
N SER A 184 25.32 -1.35 -1.32
CA SER A 184 25.40 -2.65 -0.62
C SER A 184 25.97 -3.75 -1.52
N SER A 185 25.72 -3.71 -2.83
CA SER A 185 26.26 -4.69 -3.78
C SER A 185 27.76 -4.54 -3.97
N ILE A 186 28.25 -3.30 -4.07
CA ILE A 186 29.70 -3.02 -4.14
C ILE A 186 30.37 -3.50 -2.85
N PHE A 187 29.75 -3.25 -1.70
CA PHE A 187 30.23 -3.71 -0.42
C PHE A 187 30.28 -5.25 -0.33
N LEU A 188 29.25 -5.93 -0.84
CA LEU A 188 29.23 -7.40 -0.94
C LEU A 188 30.38 -7.93 -1.80
N VAL A 189 30.63 -7.33 -2.97
CA VAL A 189 31.76 -7.68 -3.85
C VAL A 189 33.09 -7.46 -3.13
N ALA A 190 33.23 -6.37 -2.37
CA ALA A 190 34.44 -6.06 -1.63
C ALA A 190 34.74 -7.14 -0.57
N ILE A 191 33.75 -7.48 0.26
CA ILE A 191 33.90 -8.53 1.28
C ILE A 191 34.17 -9.90 0.64
N MET A 192 33.46 -10.25 -0.44
CA MET A 192 33.68 -11.52 -1.13
C MET A 192 35.07 -11.58 -1.76
N THR A 193 35.55 -10.46 -2.32
CA THR A 193 36.93 -10.38 -2.83
C THR A 193 37.93 -10.59 -1.70
N LEU A 194 37.77 -9.91 -0.56
CA LEU A 194 38.65 -10.07 0.60
C LEU A 194 38.69 -11.53 1.08
N ARG A 195 37.52 -12.18 1.20
CA ARG A 195 37.42 -13.62 1.51
C ARG A 195 38.14 -14.50 0.50
N GLY A 196 38.01 -14.18 -0.79
CA GLY A 196 38.70 -14.89 -1.87
C GLY A 196 40.23 -14.77 -1.77
N GLU A 197 40.73 -13.64 -1.27
CA GLU A 197 42.17 -13.44 -1.03
C GLU A 197 42.67 -14.17 0.21
N GLU A 198 41.92 -14.17 1.32
CA GLU A 198 42.24 -14.96 2.52
C GLU A 198 42.38 -16.46 2.20
N LEU A 199 41.51 -16.97 1.33
CA LEU A 199 41.46 -18.39 0.95
C LEU A 199 42.30 -18.71 -0.30
N ARG A 200 43.04 -17.73 -0.85
CA ARG A 200 43.79 -17.87 -2.11
C ARG A 200 44.75 -19.04 -2.10
N ARG A 201 45.50 -19.21 -1.00
CA ARG A 201 46.50 -20.29 -0.87
C ARG A 201 45.84 -21.67 -0.87
N GLN A 202 44.68 -21.80 -0.23
CA GLN A 202 43.92 -23.05 -0.19
C GLN A 202 43.40 -23.43 -1.59
N VAL A 203 42.89 -22.44 -2.34
CA VAL A 203 42.49 -22.64 -3.74
C VAL A 203 43.68 -23.07 -4.61
N GLY A 204 44.87 -22.49 -4.40
CA GLY A 204 46.08 -22.89 -5.10
C GLY A 204 46.47 -24.36 -4.86
N VAL A 205 46.46 -24.80 -3.60
CA VAL A 205 46.69 -26.20 -3.24
C VAL A 205 45.65 -27.12 -3.88
N MET A 206 44.37 -26.74 -3.82
CA MET A 206 43.26 -27.50 -4.40
C MET A 206 43.40 -27.66 -5.93
N ARG A 207 43.90 -26.62 -6.63
CA ARG A 207 44.17 -26.69 -8.08
C ARG A 207 45.38 -27.58 -8.41
N LEU A 208 46.41 -27.63 -7.55
CA LEU A 208 47.59 -28.49 -7.77
C LEU A 208 47.28 -29.98 -7.61
N ILE A 209 46.34 -30.33 -6.73
CA ILE A 209 45.87 -31.72 -6.58
C ILE A 209 44.84 -32.14 -7.66
N GLY A 210 44.62 -31.30 -8.68
CA GLY A 210 43.82 -31.63 -9.87
C GLY A 210 42.36 -31.19 -9.84
N VAL A 211 41.91 -30.39 -8.87
CA VAL A 211 40.53 -29.87 -8.87
C VAL A 211 40.33 -28.86 -9.99
N SER A 212 39.27 -29.07 -10.76
CA SER A 212 38.96 -28.22 -11.91
C SER A 212 38.61 -26.77 -11.48
N PRO A 213 39.03 -25.74 -12.23
CA PRO A 213 38.65 -24.35 -11.97
C PRO A 213 37.12 -24.13 -11.93
N ARG A 214 36.37 -24.94 -12.69
CA ARG A 214 34.90 -24.90 -12.72
C ARG A 214 34.30 -25.29 -11.38
N THR A 215 34.86 -26.30 -10.72
CA THR A 215 34.44 -26.73 -9.39
C THR A 215 34.66 -25.61 -8.36
N VAL A 216 35.82 -24.93 -8.43
CA VAL A 216 36.11 -23.78 -7.56
C VAL A 216 35.09 -22.65 -7.76
N VAL A 217 34.80 -22.30 -9.02
CA VAL A 217 33.80 -21.28 -9.37
C VAL A 217 32.41 -21.67 -8.87
N GLY A 218 32.01 -22.92 -9.07
CA GLY A 218 30.74 -23.45 -8.60
C GLY A 218 30.59 -23.33 -7.08
N THR A 219 31.62 -23.71 -6.32
CA THR A 219 31.61 -23.59 -4.85
C THR A 219 31.48 -22.13 -4.40
N VAL A 220 32.23 -21.21 -5.03
CA VAL A 220 32.15 -19.77 -4.70
C VAL A 220 30.77 -19.20 -5.03
N LEU A 221 30.20 -19.57 -6.17
CA LEU A 221 28.85 -19.17 -6.57
C LEU A 221 27.78 -19.68 -5.61
N VAL A 222 27.87 -20.95 -5.18
CA VAL A 222 26.92 -21.54 -4.22
C VAL A 222 27.00 -20.84 -2.87
N ILE A 223 28.20 -20.54 -2.36
CA ILE A 223 28.38 -19.79 -1.12
C ILE A 223 27.81 -18.38 -1.26
N ALA A 224 28.13 -17.66 -2.34
CA ALA A 224 27.66 -16.30 -2.57
C ALA A 224 26.13 -16.25 -2.72
N ALA A 225 25.54 -17.21 -3.44
CA ALA A 225 24.09 -17.36 -3.55
C ALA A 225 23.46 -17.67 -2.19
N GLY A 226 24.05 -18.56 -1.39
CA GLY A 226 23.57 -18.89 -0.05
C GLY A 226 23.58 -17.68 0.89
N VAL A 227 24.65 -16.90 0.89
CA VAL A 227 24.76 -15.64 1.67
C VAL A 227 23.71 -14.63 1.22
N ALA A 228 23.51 -14.46 -0.08
CA ALA A 228 22.52 -13.55 -0.62
C ALA A 228 21.08 -13.97 -0.28
N LEU A 229 20.75 -15.26 -0.41
CA LEU A 229 19.44 -15.79 -0.04
C LEU A 229 19.15 -15.63 1.45
N LEU A 230 20.14 -15.92 2.31
CA LEU A 230 20.00 -15.73 3.76
C LEU A 230 19.81 -14.25 4.11
N GLY A 231 20.61 -13.36 3.50
CA GLY A 231 20.47 -11.92 3.66
C GLY A 231 19.10 -11.42 3.19
N SER A 232 18.59 -11.95 2.07
CA SER A 232 17.26 -11.64 1.54
C SER A 232 16.16 -12.07 2.51
N ALA A 233 16.22 -13.29 3.05
CA ALA A 233 15.25 -13.80 4.01
C ALA A 233 15.20 -12.93 5.28
N ILE A 234 16.38 -12.57 5.82
CA ILE A 234 16.49 -11.70 6.99
C ILE A 234 15.95 -10.29 6.67
N GLY A 235 16.34 -9.72 5.53
CA GLY A 235 15.89 -8.39 5.10
C GLY A 235 14.38 -8.31 4.88
N ILE A 236 13.78 -9.34 4.27
CA ILE A 236 12.33 -9.44 4.10
C ILE A 236 11.64 -9.54 5.46
N GLY A 237 12.15 -10.37 6.37
CA GLY A 237 11.62 -10.49 7.73
C GLY A 237 11.65 -9.16 8.49
N PHE A 238 12.78 -8.46 8.42
CA PHE A 238 12.92 -7.14 9.03
C PHE A 238 11.99 -6.10 8.40
N GLY A 239 11.87 -6.09 7.07
CA GLY A 239 10.95 -5.21 6.35
C GLY A 239 9.49 -5.45 6.72
N TYR A 240 9.10 -6.71 6.92
CA TYR A 240 7.76 -7.08 7.40
C TYR A 240 7.51 -6.58 8.82
N LEU A 241 8.46 -6.79 9.73
CA LEU A 241 8.36 -6.30 11.11
C LEU A 241 8.25 -4.78 11.16
N LEU A 242 9.06 -4.06 10.37
CA LEU A 242 9.01 -2.60 10.30
C LEU A 242 7.69 -2.11 9.70
N SER A 243 7.17 -2.80 8.68
CA SER A 243 5.85 -2.50 8.10
C SER A 243 4.72 -2.64 9.13
N LEU A 244 4.75 -3.71 9.94
CA LEU A 244 3.80 -3.89 11.04
C LEU A 244 3.91 -2.78 12.08
N ALA A 245 5.13 -2.42 12.48
CA ALA A 245 5.38 -1.36 13.46
C ALA A 245 4.88 0.00 12.97
N ILE A 246 5.19 0.37 11.72
CA ILE A 246 4.72 1.61 11.09
C ILE A 246 3.19 1.63 11.03
N ASN A 247 2.56 0.55 10.58
CA ASN A 247 1.11 0.47 10.51
C ASN A 247 0.46 0.50 11.90
N ALA A 248 1.04 -0.14 12.92
CA ALA A 248 0.51 -0.07 14.28
C ALA A 248 0.60 1.35 14.85
N TYR A 249 1.76 1.99 14.67
CA TYR A 249 2.01 3.36 15.14
C TYR A 249 1.03 4.36 14.52
N TYR A 250 0.90 4.38 13.19
CA TYR A 250 0.06 5.37 12.52
C TYR A 250 -1.44 5.12 12.67
N ARG A 251 -1.87 3.85 12.79
CA ARG A 251 -3.26 3.54 13.11
C ARG A 251 -3.63 4.04 14.51
N SER A 252 -2.72 3.91 15.48
CA SER A 252 -2.92 4.46 16.82
C SER A 252 -2.90 5.99 16.83
N LEU A 253 -2.02 6.62 16.06
CA LEU A 253 -1.87 8.08 16.05
C LEU A 253 -3.05 8.78 15.37
N PHE A 254 -3.60 8.20 14.30
CA PHE A 254 -4.66 8.81 13.50
C PHE A 254 -6.02 8.12 13.63
N ASP A 255 -6.16 7.17 14.57
CA ASP A 255 -7.36 6.36 14.83
C ASP A 255 -7.93 5.69 13.56
N THR A 256 -7.08 5.37 12.59
CA THR A 256 -7.51 5.04 11.23
C THR A 256 -7.33 3.56 10.92
N ASP A 257 -8.19 3.00 10.06
CA ASP A 257 -8.03 1.66 9.50
C ASP A 257 -7.12 1.65 8.24
N LEU A 258 -6.56 2.80 7.86
CA LEU A 258 -5.65 2.93 6.72
C LEU A 258 -4.37 2.11 6.92
N VAL A 259 -4.00 1.37 5.88
CA VAL A 259 -2.72 0.64 5.79
C VAL A 259 -1.71 1.54 5.08
N PHE A 260 -0.73 2.03 5.82
CA PHE A 260 0.30 2.97 5.35
C PHE A 260 1.46 2.27 4.66
N SER A 261 1.87 1.11 5.17
CA SER A 261 2.92 0.28 4.58
C SER A 261 2.30 -1.02 4.07
N ARG A 262 2.26 -1.20 2.74
CA ARG A 262 1.74 -2.41 2.11
C ARG A 262 2.86 -3.17 1.43
N ILE A 263 3.05 -4.40 1.87
CA ILE A 263 3.99 -5.34 1.25
C ILE A 263 3.22 -6.18 0.24
N THR A 264 3.58 -6.06 -1.03
CA THR A 264 2.94 -6.76 -2.15
C THR A 264 3.75 -8.01 -2.51
N PRO A 265 3.14 -9.15 -2.89
CA PRO A 265 3.87 -10.35 -3.29
C PRO A 265 4.89 -10.11 -4.42
N ARG A 266 4.51 -9.29 -5.41
CA ARG A 266 5.40 -8.85 -6.49
C ARG A 266 6.66 -8.14 -5.97
N LEU A 267 6.56 -7.39 -4.88
CA LEU A 267 7.71 -6.74 -4.28
C LEU A 267 8.67 -7.79 -3.69
N LEU A 268 8.15 -8.78 -2.96
CA LEU A 268 8.94 -9.89 -2.43
C LEU A 268 9.68 -10.63 -3.55
N GLU A 269 8.97 -10.98 -4.62
CA GLU A 269 9.56 -11.66 -5.79
C GLU A 269 10.68 -10.81 -6.41
N THR A 270 10.44 -9.52 -6.63
CA THR A 270 11.48 -8.63 -7.19
C THR A 270 12.66 -8.45 -6.25
N SER A 271 12.44 -8.34 -4.94
CA SER A 271 13.50 -8.20 -3.94
C SER A 271 14.35 -9.47 -3.83
N ALA A 272 13.71 -10.64 -3.81
CA ALA A 272 14.39 -11.93 -3.82
C ALA A 272 15.19 -12.13 -5.11
N GLY A 273 14.59 -11.81 -6.27
CA GLY A 273 15.25 -11.90 -7.57
C GLY A 273 16.47 -10.99 -7.68
N VAL A 274 16.34 -9.72 -7.28
CA VAL A 274 17.46 -8.76 -7.27
C VAL A 274 18.55 -9.22 -6.31
N SER A 275 18.20 -9.70 -5.12
CA SER A 275 19.18 -10.20 -4.15
C SER A 275 19.97 -11.41 -4.68
N ALA A 276 19.29 -12.38 -5.28
CA ALA A 276 19.93 -13.55 -5.89
C ALA A 276 20.87 -13.15 -7.04
N LEU A 277 20.42 -12.24 -7.93
CA LEU A 277 21.24 -11.73 -9.03
C LEU A 277 22.51 -11.04 -8.53
N LEU A 278 22.40 -10.20 -7.51
CA LEU A 278 23.54 -9.48 -6.93
C LEU A 278 24.51 -10.43 -6.21
N GLY A 279 24.00 -11.44 -5.51
CA GLY A 279 24.82 -12.49 -4.90
C GLY A 279 25.63 -13.28 -5.93
N ILE A 280 24.97 -13.73 -7.00
CA ILE A 280 25.61 -14.45 -8.11
C ILE A 280 26.65 -13.57 -8.79
N ALA A 281 26.31 -12.31 -9.10
CA ALA A 281 27.22 -11.37 -9.71
C ALA A 281 28.47 -11.13 -8.84
N ALA A 282 28.29 -10.95 -7.53
CA ALA A 282 29.40 -10.77 -6.61
C ALA A 282 30.30 -12.01 -6.55
N GLY A 283 29.71 -13.20 -6.43
CA GLY A 283 30.45 -14.47 -6.45
C GLY A 283 31.21 -14.68 -7.76
N ALA A 284 30.60 -14.37 -8.90
CA ALA A 284 31.23 -14.47 -10.22
C ALA A 284 32.43 -13.53 -10.37
N VAL A 285 32.30 -12.27 -9.94
CA VAL A 285 33.39 -11.29 -9.96
C VAL A 285 34.57 -11.77 -9.11
N THR A 286 34.31 -12.26 -7.90
CA THR A 286 35.35 -12.81 -7.02
C THR A 286 36.01 -14.04 -7.62
N ALA A 287 35.22 -15.00 -8.12
CA ALA A 287 35.74 -16.22 -8.72
C ALA A 287 36.66 -15.92 -9.92
N TRP A 288 36.27 -14.96 -10.76
CA TRP A 288 37.08 -14.48 -11.88
C TRP A 288 38.40 -13.85 -11.40
N ARG A 289 38.35 -13.01 -10.36
CA ARG A 289 39.57 -12.40 -9.79
C ARG A 289 40.54 -13.42 -9.22
N VAL A 290 40.04 -14.44 -8.50
CA VAL A 290 40.89 -15.48 -7.90
C VAL A 290 41.52 -16.38 -8.97
N LEU A 291 40.74 -16.78 -9.99
CA LEU A 291 41.20 -17.71 -11.02
C LEU A 291 42.16 -17.09 -12.04
N ARG A 292 42.15 -15.77 -12.21
CA ARG A 292 43.09 -15.08 -13.10
C ARG A 292 44.56 -15.26 -12.70
N ARG A 293 44.83 -15.60 -11.44
CA ARG A 293 46.20 -15.86 -10.94
C ARG A 293 46.58 -17.34 -11.15
N GLY A 294 47.83 -17.58 -11.50
CA GLY A 294 48.38 -18.94 -11.67
C GLY A 294 48.41 -19.72 -10.36
N PRO A 295 48.32 -21.07 -10.36
CA PRO A 295 48.40 -21.87 -9.13
C PRO A 295 49.70 -21.66 -8.34
N LEU A 296 50.81 -21.40 -9.03
CA LEU A 296 52.12 -21.14 -8.42
C LEU A 296 52.18 -19.73 -7.79
N GLU A 297 51.68 -18.71 -8.51
CA GLU A 297 51.56 -17.33 -8.00
C GLU A 297 50.68 -17.26 -6.74
N GLN A 298 49.66 -18.12 -6.66
CA GLN A 298 48.78 -18.20 -5.50
C GLN A 298 49.51 -18.68 -4.23
N LEU A 299 50.60 -19.44 -4.37
CA LEU A 299 51.46 -19.94 -3.29
C LEU A 299 52.60 -19.00 -2.89
N GLY A 300 52.74 -17.86 -3.58
CA GLY A 300 53.80 -16.88 -3.31
C GLY A 300 55.13 -17.21 -3.98
N ARG A 301 55.10 -17.96 -5.09
CA ARG A 301 56.24 -18.17 -6.00
C ARG A 301 55.94 -17.64 -7.38
#